data_AF-A0A842UP09-F1
#
_entry.id   AF-A0A842UP09-F1
#
_cell.length_a   1.000
_cell.length_b   1.000
_cell.length_c   1.000
_cell.angle_alpha   90.00
_cell.angle_beta   90.00
_cell.angle_gamma   90.00
#
_symmetry.space_group_name_H-M   'P 1'
#
loop_
_entity.id
_entity.type
_entity.pdbx_description
1 polymer ?
#
loop_
_entity_poly.entity_id
_entity_poly.type
_entity_poly.pdbx_seq_one_letter_code
_entity_poly.pdbx_strand_id
1 'polypeptide(L)'
;MDDPAVDKLKKEIEKLRQEEERLKKEEEGLMGAECEAHRKPSPAAEKQPKNSDETESEEPPPPQETELIAGHTYLVEEDKPHTSVEKYIESLEKGFEGLLITRSNPDQLKSDYPGLSGETYWLTNVKTDKNKSLSGLQEISITISNFIDTHEKSAVLLDGLEYLVSNNDFQIVLKLVQQVRDKVSTADSVMLMPLNPPALESR
;
A
#
# COMPACT_ATOMS: atom_id res chain seq x y z
N MET A 1 11.22 45.92 -15.12
CA MET A 1 9.74 45.82 -15.20
C MET A 1 9.41 44.49 -14.58
N ASP A 2 9.06 44.51 -13.30
CA ASP A 2 8.72 43.31 -12.54
C ASP A 2 7.38 42.75 -13.05
N ASP A 3 7.36 41.45 -13.35
CA ASP A 3 6.19 40.76 -13.87
C ASP A 3 5.17 40.54 -12.73
N PRO A 4 3.97 41.15 -12.81
CA PRO A 4 2.96 41.04 -11.75
C PRO A 4 2.49 39.61 -11.50
N ALA A 5 2.66 38.69 -12.45
CA ALA A 5 2.38 37.27 -12.25
C ALA A 5 3.44 36.59 -11.36
N VAL A 6 4.71 36.97 -11.50
CA VAL A 6 5.82 36.44 -10.70
C VAL A 6 5.72 36.91 -9.26
N ASP A 7 5.30 38.15 -9.03
CA ASP A 7 5.11 38.67 -7.67
C ASP A 7 3.91 38.04 -6.95
N LYS A 8 2.86 37.69 -7.70
CA LYS A 8 1.73 36.93 -7.16
C LYS A 8 2.18 35.53 -6.74
N LEU A 9 2.96 34.86 -7.59
CA LEU A 9 3.46 33.51 -7.30
C LEU A 9 4.42 33.49 -6.10
N LYS A 10 5.30 34.49 -5.99
CA LYS A 10 6.19 34.64 -4.83
C LYS A 10 5.42 34.81 -3.52
N LYS A 11 4.34 35.61 -3.54
CA LYS A 11 3.45 35.78 -2.37
C LYS A 11 2.70 34.50 -2.02
N GLU A 12 2.29 33.72 -3.01
CA GLU A 12 1.63 32.42 -2.81
C GLU A 12 2.60 31.42 -2.15
N ILE A 13 3.85 31.35 -2.63
CA ILE A 13 4.90 30.48 -2.08
C ILE A 13 5.28 30.87 -0.64
N GLU A 14 5.39 32.18 -0.35
CA GLU A 14 5.64 32.70 0.99
C GLU A 14 4.52 32.30 1.96
N LYS A 15 3.27 32.40 1.51
CA LYS A 15 2.08 32.03 2.30
C LYS A 15 2.05 30.53 2.60
N LEU A 16 2.38 29.68 1.62
CA LEU A 16 2.45 28.23 1.80
C LEU A 16 3.56 27.83 2.79
N ARG A 17 4.72 28.49 2.73
CA ARG A 17 5.81 28.26 3.71
C ARG A 17 5.39 28.60 5.14
N GLN A 18 4.67 29.70 5.33
CA GLN A 18 4.17 30.10 6.66
C GLN A 18 3.12 29.12 7.20
N GLU A 19 2.29 28.56 6.32
CA GLU A 19 1.30 27.55 6.69
C GLU A 19 1.95 26.21 7.06
N GLU A 20 3.01 25.80 6.34
CA GLU A 20 3.80 24.60 6.66
C GLU A 20 4.54 24.74 8.00
N GLU A 21 5.11 25.91 8.31
CA GLU A 21 5.71 26.17 9.63
C GLU A 21 4.69 26.20 10.77
N ARG A 22 3.45 26.62 10.49
CA ARG A 22 2.37 26.58 11.47
C ARG A 22 1.96 25.14 11.80
N LEU A 23 1.82 24.29 10.78
CA LEU A 23 1.48 22.87 10.95
C LEU A 23 2.57 22.12 11.71
N LYS A 24 3.86 22.38 11.41
CA LYS A 24 4.98 21.79 12.17
C LYS A 24 4.98 22.16 13.65
N LYS A 25 4.61 23.40 13.99
CA LYS A 25 4.48 23.84 15.40
C LYS A 25 3.28 23.22 16.11
N GLU A 26 2.20 22.92 15.40
CA GLU A 26 1.05 22.21 15.96
C GLU A 26 1.38 20.74 16.24
N GLU A 27 2.14 20.08 15.35
CA GLU A 27 2.66 18.72 15.59
C GLU A 27 3.65 18.64 16.77
N GLU A 28 4.59 19.59 16.85
CA GLU A 28 5.54 19.68 17.98
C GLU A 28 4.84 20.00 19.31
N GLY A 29 3.74 20.77 19.27
CA GLY A 29 2.91 21.09 20.43
C GLY A 29 2.14 19.89 20.99
N LEU A 30 1.76 18.93 20.14
CA LEU A 30 1.04 17.72 20.55
C LEU A 30 1.98 16.71 21.26
N MET A 31 3.26 16.66 20.85
CA MET A 31 4.26 15.75 21.42
C MET A 31 4.78 16.17 22.82
N GLY A 32 4.49 17.41 23.26
CA GLY A 32 4.95 17.96 24.55
C GLY A 32 4.02 17.76 25.74
N ALA A 33 2.83 17.16 25.58
CA ALA A 33 1.82 17.07 26.64
C ALA A 33 1.77 15.71 27.39
N GLU A 34 2.54 14.69 26.97
CA GLU A 34 2.54 13.38 27.62
C GLU A 34 3.77 13.16 28.51
N CYS A 35 3.92 13.95 29.57
CA CYS A 35 4.83 13.61 30.66
C CYS A 35 4.49 14.37 31.94
N GLU A 36 3.53 13.89 32.73
CA GLU A 36 3.60 13.90 34.20
C GLU A 36 2.42 13.14 34.84
N ALA A 37 2.72 12.45 35.95
CA ALA A 37 1.81 11.79 36.92
C ALA A 37 1.42 10.31 36.60
N HIS A 38 1.55 9.29 37.47
CA HIS A 38 1.69 9.22 38.92
C HIS A 38 2.27 7.87 39.44
N ARG A 39 2.66 7.93 40.71
CA ARG A 39 3.34 6.98 41.61
C ARG A 39 2.34 5.92 42.19
N LYS A 40 2.78 4.65 42.32
CA LYS A 40 2.09 3.44 42.89
C LYS A 40 1.69 3.58 44.39
N PRO A 41 0.97 2.62 45.10
CA PRO A 41 0.42 1.29 44.72
C PRO A 41 -1.01 0.91 45.24
N SER A 42 -1.46 -0.30 44.83
CA SER A 42 -2.63 -1.19 45.13
C SER A 42 -3.16 -1.29 46.60
N PRO A 43 -4.40 -1.82 46.86
CA PRO A 43 -4.59 -3.27 47.05
C PRO A 43 -5.93 -3.88 46.54
N ALA A 44 -5.92 -5.22 46.47
CA ALA A 44 -6.89 -6.17 45.92
C ALA A 44 -8.30 -6.24 46.56
N ALA A 45 -9.32 -6.63 45.75
CA ALA A 45 -10.32 -7.68 46.04
C ALA A 45 -11.36 -7.82 44.89
N GLU A 46 -11.77 -9.06 44.62
CA GLU A 46 -12.64 -9.55 43.54
C GLU A 46 -14.06 -8.95 43.45
N LYS A 47 -14.60 -8.83 42.22
CA LYS A 47 -15.84 -9.50 41.72
C LYS A 47 -16.27 -8.97 40.33
N GLN A 48 -16.43 -9.87 39.36
CA GLN A 48 -17.30 -9.71 38.16
C GLN A 48 -18.78 -9.96 38.57
N PRO A 49 -19.85 -9.58 37.81
CA PRO A 49 -19.93 -9.58 36.33
C PRO A 49 -20.85 -8.56 35.57
N LYS A 50 -20.69 -8.51 34.22
CA LYS A 50 -21.60 -8.04 33.11
C LYS A 50 -22.01 -6.54 33.11
N ASN A 51 -22.04 -5.77 32.03
CA ASN A 51 -22.51 -6.00 30.65
C ASN A 51 -22.11 -4.81 29.73
N SER A 52 -22.38 -4.97 28.42
CA SER A 52 -22.56 -3.97 27.34
C SER A 52 -21.36 -3.17 26.79
N ASP A 53 -20.93 -3.60 25.59
CA ASP A 53 -21.00 -2.80 24.35
C ASP A 53 -20.34 -1.42 24.37
N GLU A 54 -19.03 -1.40 24.15
CA GLU A 54 -18.33 -0.25 23.57
C GLU A 54 -17.34 -0.77 22.52
N THR A 55 -17.67 -0.51 21.26
CA THR A 55 -16.76 -0.59 20.10
C THR A 55 -15.55 0.28 20.38
N GLU A 56 -14.48 -0.37 20.81
CA GLU A 56 -13.15 0.23 20.88
C GLU A 56 -12.67 0.42 19.44
N SER A 57 -12.68 1.67 18.98
CA SER A 57 -11.93 2.09 17.80
C SER A 57 -10.46 1.90 18.13
N GLU A 58 -9.90 0.73 17.82
CA GLU A 58 -8.46 0.56 17.79
C GLU A 58 -7.93 1.55 16.74
N GLU A 59 -7.30 2.63 17.22
CA GLU A 59 -6.38 3.39 16.39
C GLU A 59 -5.38 2.39 15.78
N PRO A 60 -5.13 2.44 14.46
CA PRO A 60 -4.20 1.51 13.84
C PRO A 60 -2.87 1.62 14.57
N PRO A 61 -2.23 0.49 14.93
CA PRO A 61 -0.97 0.52 15.63
C PRO A 61 0.02 1.40 14.84
N PRO A 62 0.87 2.19 15.54
CA PRO A 62 1.85 3.05 14.89
C PRO A 62 2.65 2.26 13.85
N PRO A 63 3.12 2.86 12.73
CA PRO A 63 3.74 2.13 11.62
C PRO A 63 4.85 1.21 12.13
N GLN A 64 4.53 -0.05 12.37
CA GLN A 64 5.51 -1.05 12.74
C GLN A 64 6.22 -1.39 11.45
N GLU A 65 7.56 -1.38 11.45
CA GLU A 65 8.36 -1.96 10.37
C GLU A 65 7.97 -3.44 10.26
N THR A 66 6.94 -3.70 9.45
CA THR A 66 6.29 -5.00 9.41
C THR A 66 7.03 -5.81 8.38
N GLU A 67 7.78 -6.80 8.85
CA GLU A 67 8.35 -7.79 7.96
C GLU A 67 7.24 -8.57 7.27
N LEU A 68 7.38 -8.75 5.96
CA LEU A 68 6.47 -9.57 5.18
C LEU A 68 6.63 -11.03 5.56
N ILE A 69 5.52 -11.68 5.90
CA ILE A 69 5.44 -13.09 6.30
C ILE A 69 5.00 -13.91 5.09
N ALA A 70 5.71 -15.00 4.80
CA ALA A 70 5.32 -15.93 3.75
C ALA A 70 3.92 -16.54 4.05
N GLY A 71 3.13 -16.74 3.01
CA GLY A 71 1.74 -17.18 3.10
C GLY A 71 0.75 -16.03 3.34
N HIS A 72 1.20 -14.78 3.48
CA HIS A 72 0.33 -13.64 3.74
C HIS A 72 0.12 -12.76 2.51
N THR A 73 -1.05 -12.12 2.47
CA THR A 73 -1.42 -11.10 1.50
C THR A 73 -1.67 -9.80 2.25
N TYR A 74 -1.08 -8.70 1.79
CA TYR A 74 -1.14 -7.39 2.42
C TYR A 74 -1.81 -6.38 1.50
N LEU A 75 -2.72 -5.60 2.06
CA LEU A 75 -3.25 -4.39 1.45
C LEU A 75 -2.48 -3.22 2.02
N VAL A 76 -1.94 -2.36 1.16
CA VAL A 76 -1.15 -1.19 1.57
C VAL A 76 -1.91 0.05 1.16
N GLU A 77 -2.35 0.83 2.13
CA GLU A 77 -3.07 2.08 1.86
C GLU A 77 -2.07 3.18 1.48
N GLU A 78 -2.04 3.55 0.19
CA GLU A 78 -1.13 4.58 -0.32
C GLU A 78 -1.63 5.20 -1.63
N ASP A 79 -1.32 6.48 -1.86
CA ASP A 79 -1.71 7.19 -3.08
C ASP A 79 -0.95 6.71 -4.33
N LYS A 80 0.33 6.37 -4.13
CA LYS A 80 1.22 5.81 -5.13
C LYS A 80 1.94 4.62 -4.50
N PRO A 81 2.28 3.58 -5.28
CA PRO A 81 2.84 2.35 -4.75
C PRO A 81 4.33 2.52 -4.38
N HIS A 82 4.65 3.36 -3.40
CA HIS A 82 6.02 3.60 -2.97
C HIS A 82 6.44 2.53 -1.95
N THR A 83 5.68 2.43 -0.87
CA THR A 83 5.92 1.47 0.23
C THR A 83 5.82 0.04 -0.29
N SER A 84 4.81 -0.24 -1.12
CA SER A 84 4.67 -1.57 -1.71
C SER A 84 5.83 -1.95 -2.62
N VAL A 85 6.39 -1.00 -3.38
CA VAL A 85 7.54 -1.27 -4.26
C VAL A 85 8.81 -1.50 -3.44
N GLU A 86 9.05 -0.72 -2.39
CA GLU A 86 10.19 -0.92 -1.49
C GLU A 86 10.12 -2.30 -0.81
N LYS A 87 8.97 -2.66 -0.25
CA LYS A 87 8.76 -3.98 0.38
C LYS A 87 8.85 -5.14 -0.60
N TYR A 88 8.44 -4.93 -1.84
CA TYR A 88 8.67 -5.88 -2.92
C TYR A 88 10.16 -6.07 -3.20
N ILE A 89 10.94 -5.00 -3.32
CA ILE A 89 12.39 -5.06 -3.54
C ILE A 89 13.10 -5.75 -2.37
N GLU A 90 12.77 -5.42 -1.12
CA GLU A 90 13.28 -6.11 0.07
C GLU A 90 13.02 -7.63 0.01
N SER A 91 11.88 -8.05 -0.52
CA SER A 91 11.55 -9.47 -0.69
C SER A 91 12.46 -10.13 -1.73
N LEU A 92 12.76 -9.43 -2.83
CA LEU A 92 13.71 -9.92 -3.84
C LEU A 92 15.12 -10.10 -3.27
N GLU A 93 15.57 -9.16 -2.45
CA GLU A 93 16.86 -9.26 -1.75
C GLU A 93 16.92 -10.44 -0.78
N LYS A 94 15.78 -10.84 -0.22
CA LYS A 94 15.61 -12.04 0.61
C LYS A 94 15.49 -13.33 -0.20
N GLY A 95 15.60 -13.26 -1.54
CA GLY A 95 15.63 -14.41 -2.45
C GLY A 95 14.26 -14.87 -2.96
N PHE A 96 13.23 -14.01 -2.88
CA PHE A 96 11.95 -14.29 -3.52
C PHE A 96 12.03 -13.99 -5.02
N GLU A 97 11.39 -14.82 -5.83
CA GLU A 97 11.19 -14.53 -7.25
C GLU A 97 10.06 -13.50 -7.40
N GLY A 98 10.30 -12.47 -8.21
CA GLY A 98 9.41 -11.31 -8.30
C GLY A 98 8.44 -11.34 -9.46
N LEU A 99 7.15 -11.10 -9.20
CA LEU A 99 6.14 -10.76 -10.20
C LEU A 99 5.54 -9.40 -9.91
N LEU A 100 5.69 -8.48 -10.87
CA LEU A 100 5.16 -7.13 -10.80
C LEU A 100 4.08 -6.92 -11.85
N ILE A 101 2.87 -6.58 -11.42
CA ILE A 101 1.78 -6.12 -12.27
C ILE A 101 1.47 -4.70 -11.85
N THR A 102 1.66 -3.71 -12.74
CA THR A 102 1.54 -2.29 -12.38
C THR A 102 0.79 -1.49 -13.43
N ARG A 103 0.12 -0.40 -13.00
CA ARG A 103 -0.46 0.62 -13.89
C ARG A 103 0.56 1.64 -14.39
N SER A 104 1.67 1.79 -13.66
CA SER A 104 2.78 2.66 -14.03
C SER A 104 3.54 2.09 -15.23
N ASN A 105 4.15 2.95 -16.03
CA ASN A 105 5.00 2.50 -17.14
C ASN A 105 6.20 1.70 -16.56
N PRO A 106 6.40 0.42 -16.94
CA PRO A 106 7.48 -0.41 -16.41
C PRO A 106 8.88 0.21 -16.59
N ASP A 107 9.12 0.90 -17.70
CA ASP A 107 10.43 1.49 -18.00
C ASP A 107 10.73 2.67 -17.05
N GLN A 108 9.70 3.49 -16.79
CA GLN A 108 9.81 4.60 -15.84
C GLN A 108 9.97 4.08 -14.41
N LEU A 109 9.16 3.09 -14.03
CA LEU A 109 9.18 2.54 -12.68
C LEU A 109 10.54 1.90 -12.35
N LYS A 110 11.16 1.19 -13.30
CA LYS A 110 12.52 0.66 -13.15
C LYS A 110 13.58 1.75 -13.05
N SER A 111 13.36 2.91 -13.68
CA SER A 111 14.25 4.06 -13.54
C SER A 111 14.13 4.73 -12.17
N ASP A 112 12.92 4.76 -11.61
CA ASP A 112 12.63 5.43 -10.34
C ASP A 112 13.07 4.57 -9.14
N TYR A 113 13.06 3.25 -9.28
CA TYR A 113 13.40 2.29 -8.22
C TYR A 113 14.56 1.38 -8.62
N PRO A 114 15.81 1.79 -8.35
CA PRO A 114 16.98 0.92 -8.50
C PRO A 114 16.81 -0.35 -7.64
N GLY A 115 16.97 -1.52 -8.25
CA GLY A 115 16.75 -2.82 -7.58
C GLY A 115 15.43 -3.50 -7.96
N LEU A 116 14.50 -2.75 -8.59
CA LEU A 116 13.28 -3.34 -9.13
C LEU A 116 13.61 -4.36 -10.22
N SER A 117 13.24 -5.61 -9.98
CA SER A 117 13.44 -6.71 -10.91
C SER A 117 12.31 -7.74 -10.82
N GLY A 118 12.45 -8.86 -11.54
CA GLY A 118 11.40 -9.87 -11.68
C GLY A 118 10.60 -9.73 -12.98
N GLU A 119 9.66 -10.64 -13.15
CA GLU A 119 8.75 -10.63 -14.29
C GLU A 119 7.77 -9.45 -14.16
N THR A 120 7.74 -8.57 -15.16
CA THR A 120 6.93 -7.34 -15.12
C THR A 120 5.88 -7.32 -16.21
N TYR A 121 4.65 -6.99 -15.83
CA TYR A 121 3.52 -6.77 -16.71
C TYR A 121 2.92 -5.38 -16.49
N TRP A 122 2.66 -4.69 -17.59
CA TRP A 122 1.91 -3.45 -17.58
C TRP A 122 0.41 -3.76 -17.63
N LEU A 123 -0.32 -3.41 -16.58
CA LEU A 123 -1.77 -3.51 -16.55
C LEU A 123 -2.36 -2.42 -17.44
N THR A 124 -2.74 -2.75 -18.68
CA THR A 124 -3.25 -1.77 -19.65
C THR A 124 -4.08 -2.44 -20.75
N ASN A 125 -5.11 -1.73 -21.25
CA ASN A 125 -5.88 -2.16 -22.42
C ASN A 125 -5.18 -1.78 -23.74
N VAL A 126 -4.11 -0.98 -23.67
CA VAL A 126 -3.35 -0.55 -24.84
C VAL A 126 -2.25 -1.57 -25.11
N LYS A 127 -2.34 -2.23 -26.27
CA LYS A 127 -1.27 -3.12 -26.72
C LYS A 127 -0.02 -2.31 -27.06
N THR A 128 1.12 -2.76 -26.56
CA THR A 128 2.43 -2.19 -26.87
C THR A 128 3.37 -3.33 -27.23
N ASP A 129 4.20 -3.13 -28.26
CA ASP A 129 5.18 -4.14 -28.68
C ASP A 129 6.40 -4.19 -27.74
N LYS A 130 6.56 -3.16 -26.88
CA LYS A 130 7.75 -3.00 -26.03
C LYS A 130 7.65 -3.72 -24.70
N ASN A 131 6.46 -3.73 -24.09
CA ASN A 131 6.25 -4.22 -22.72
C ASN A 131 5.16 -5.30 -22.72
N LYS A 132 5.36 -6.37 -21.94
CA LYS A 132 4.30 -7.35 -21.71
C LYS A 132 3.13 -6.66 -21.04
N SER A 133 1.92 -6.82 -21.57
CA SER A 133 0.71 -6.18 -21.04
C SER A 133 -0.32 -7.21 -20.60
N LEU A 134 -1.03 -6.94 -19.51
CA LEU A 134 -2.20 -7.70 -19.05
C LEU A 134 -3.41 -6.78 -19.06
N SER A 135 -4.58 -7.31 -19.44
CA SER A 135 -5.82 -6.51 -19.48
C SER A 135 -7.05 -7.22 -18.90
N GLY A 136 -7.07 -8.56 -18.95
CA GLY A 136 -8.21 -9.36 -18.50
C GLY A 136 -8.02 -9.92 -17.09
N LEU A 137 -9.08 -9.92 -16.28
CA LEU A 137 -9.06 -10.52 -14.94
C LEU A 137 -8.65 -12.01 -14.96
N GLN A 138 -9.11 -12.76 -15.96
CA GLN A 138 -8.72 -14.16 -16.13
C GLN A 138 -7.23 -14.31 -16.46
N GLU A 139 -6.70 -13.44 -17.31
CA GLU A 139 -5.28 -13.44 -17.69
C GLU A 139 -4.41 -13.13 -16.48
N ILE A 140 -4.78 -12.11 -15.69
CA ILE A 140 -4.11 -11.75 -14.44
C ILE A 140 -4.13 -12.93 -13.45
N SER A 141 -5.30 -13.56 -13.27
CA SER A 141 -5.46 -14.73 -12.39
C SER A 141 -4.52 -15.87 -12.76
N ILE A 142 -4.48 -16.22 -14.05
CA ILE A 142 -3.65 -17.32 -14.56
C ILE A 142 -2.17 -16.97 -14.43
N THR A 143 -1.78 -15.76 -14.79
CA THR A 143 -0.38 -15.30 -14.68
C THR A 143 0.10 -15.38 -13.23
N ILE A 144 -0.65 -14.85 -12.26
CA ILE A 144 -0.27 -14.90 -10.85
C ILE A 144 -0.23 -16.35 -10.35
N SER A 145 -1.27 -17.14 -10.64
CA SER A 145 -1.36 -18.53 -10.16
C SER A 145 -0.20 -19.38 -10.70
N ASN A 146 0.09 -19.28 -12.00
CA ASN A 146 1.20 -19.99 -12.61
C ASN A 146 2.54 -19.55 -12.02
N PHE A 147 2.72 -18.25 -11.80
CA PHE A 147 3.95 -17.73 -11.22
C PHE A 147 4.21 -18.28 -9.80
N ILE A 148 3.17 -18.35 -8.97
CA ILE A 148 3.25 -18.96 -7.63
C ILE A 148 3.53 -20.46 -7.75
N ASP A 149 2.93 -21.16 -8.71
CA ASP A 149 3.14 -22.60 -8.90
C ASP A 149 4.54 -22.96 -9.42
N THR A 150 5.19 -22.08 -10.16
CA THR A 150 6.51 -22.34 -10.75
C THR A 150 7.68 -22.03 -9.83
N HIS A 151 7.47 -21.24 -8.77
CA HIS A 151 8.54 -20.77 -7.90
C HIS A 151 8.30 -21.21 -6.45
N GLU A 152 9.35 -21.72 -5.80
CA GLU A 152 9.27 -22.13 -4.39
C GLU A 152 8.96 -20.95 -3.47
N LYS A 153 9.57 -19.79 -3.74
CA LYS A 153 9.31 -18.52 -3.05
C LYS A 153 8.99 -17.42 -4.03
N SER A 154 7.88 -16.73 -3.82
CA SER A 154 7.41 -15.72 -4.78
C SER A 154 6.89 -14.46 -4.10
N ALA A 155 7.27 -13.30 -4.61
CA ALA A 155 6.75 -12.00 -4.19
C ALA A 155 5.93 -11.42 -5.33
N VAL A 156 4.64 -11.17 -5.08
CA VAL A 156 3.71 -10.66 -6.08
C VAL A 156 3.28 -9.24 -5.69
N LEU A 157 3.51 -8.27 -6.55
CA LEU A 157 2.98 -6.91 -6.41
C LEU A 157 1.90 -6.67 -7.47
N LEU A 158 0.66 -6.52 -7.02
CA LEU A 158 -0.49 -6.21 -7.88
C LEU A 158 -0.96 -4.77 -7.64
N ASP A 159 -0.44 -3.85 -8.45
CA ASP A 159 -0.79 -2.43 -8.47
C ASP A 159 -1.89 -2.13 -9.51
N GLY A 160 -2.88 -1.35 -9.10
CA GLY A 160 -4.05 -0.97 -9.91
C GLY A 160 -5.34 -1.69 -9.56
N LEU A 161 -5.55 -2.05 -8.29
CA LEU A 161 -6.80 -2.65 -7.82
C LEU A 161 -8.01 -1.73 -8.11
N GLU A 162 -7.82 -0.42 -7.98
CA GLU A 162 -8.79 0.64 -8.32
C GLU A 162 -9.17 0.59 -9.80
N TYR A 163 -8.17 0.39 -10.67
CA TYR A 163 -8.41 0.24 -12.10
C TYR A 163 -9.21 -1.04 -12.38
N LEU A 164 -8.86 -2.16 -11.75
CA LEU A 164 -9.61 -3.40 -11.89
C LEU A 164 -11.07 -3.23 -11.46
N VAL A 165 -11.31 -2.61 -10.30
CA VAL A 165 -12.66 -2.34 -9.79
C VAL A 165 -13.42 -1.32 -10.66
N SER A 166 -12.74 -0.30 -11.17
CA SER A 166 -13.35 0.73 -12.03
C SER A 166 -13.81 0.16 -13.37
N ASN A 167 -13.05 -0.78 -13.93
CA ASN A 167 -13.29 -1.34 -15.25
C ASN A 167 -14.11 -2.64 -15.23
N ASN A 168 -14.36 -3.23 -14.06
CA ASN A 168 -15.07 -4.50 -13.93
C ASN A 168 -16.15 -4.45 -12.84
N ASP A 169 -16.91 -5.54 -12.71
CA ASP A 169 -17.80 -5.73 -11.57
C ASP A 169 -16.98 -6.03 -10.30
N PHE A 170 -17.28 -5.33 -9.21
CA PHE A 170 -16.57 -5.45 -7.94
C PHE A 170 -16.57 -6.88 -7.40
N GLN A 171 -17.68 -7.62 -7.53
CA GLN A 171 -17.77 -9.00 -7.07
C GLN A 171 -16.83 -9.92 -7.83
N ILE A 172 -16.58 -9.64 -9.12
CA ILE A 172 -15.64 -10.42 -9.92
C ILE A 172 -14.20 -10.14 -9.47
N VAL A 173 -13.85 -8.88 -9.22
CA VAL A 173 -12.52 -8.50 -8.72
C VAL A 173 -12.28 -9.07 -7.32
N LEU A 174 -13.28 -8.99 -6.44
CA LEU A 174 -13.19 -9.57 -5.10
C LEU A 174 -12.96 -11.08 -5.13
N LYS A 175 -13.65 -11.81 -6.02
CA LYS A 175 -13.42 -13.24 -6.23
C LYS A 175 -12.00 -13.53 -6.72
N LEU A 176 -11.47 -12.73 -7.64
CA LEU A 176 -10.09 -12.84 -8.10
C LEU A 176 -9.11 -12.69 -6.94
N VAL A 177 -9.26 -11.63 -6.13
CA VAL A 177 -8.41 -11.37 -4.97
C VAL A 177 -8.48 -12.52 -3.97
N GLN A 178 -9.68 -13.02 -3.67
CA GLN A 178 -9.86 -14.18 -2.78
C GLN A 178 -9.15 -15.43 -3.31
N GLN A 179 -9.31 -15.74 -4.60
CA GLN A 179 -8.66 -16.89 -5.24
C GLN A 179 -7.14 -16.79 -5.18
N VAL A 180 -6.58 -15.62 -5.48
CA VAL A 180 -5.13 -15.40 -5.44
C VAL A 180 -4.62 -15.46 -3.99
N ARG A 181 -5.32 -14.83 -3.03
CA ARG A 181 -4.99 -14.92 -1.61
C ARG A 181 -4.95 -16.37 -1.13
N ASP A 182 -5.95 -17.17 -1.49
CA ASP A 182 -5.99 -18.59 -1.13
C ASP A 182 -4.76 -19.33 -1.65
N LYS A 183 -4.36 -19.03 -2.90
CA LYS A 183 -3.15 -19.59 -3.49
C LYS A 183 -1.90 -19.21 -2.69
N VAL A 184 -1.73 -17.91 -2.41
CA VAL A 184 -0.62 -17.37 -1.62
C VAL A 184 -0.55 -18.04 -0.26
N SER A 185 -1.68 -18.25 0.42
CA SER A 185 -1.74 -18.87 1.75
C SER A 185 -1.28 -20.33 1.82
N THR A 186 -1.19 -20.99 0.66
CA THR A 186 -0.76 -22.39 0.54
C THR A 186 0.65 -22.56 0.00
N ALA A 187 1.37 -21.46 -0.25
CA ALA A 187 2.72 -21.42 -0.79
C ALA A 187 3.63 -20.51 0.06
N ASP A 188 4.94 -20.64 -0.10
CA ASP A 188 5.90 -19.71 0.52
C ASP A 188 5.98 -18.39 -0.27
N SER A 189 4.83 -17.76 -0.44
CA SER A 189 4.66 -16.56 -1.26
C SER A 189 4.12 -15.40 -0.46
N VAL A 190 4.41 -14.17 -0.89
CA VAL A 190 3.80 -12.96 -0.36
C VAL A 190 3.14 -12.18 -1.49
N MET A 191 1.98 -11.59 -1.21
CA MET A 191 1.32 -10.68 -2.13
C MET A 191 1.12 -9.30 -1.50
N LEU A 192 1.43 -8.26 -2.26
CA LEU A 192 1.21 -6.86 -1.93
C LEU A 192 0.19 -6.27 -2.90
N MET A 193 -0.79 -5.55 -2.36
CA MET A 193 -1.79 -4.79 -3.12
C MET A 193 -1.82 -3.35 -2.61
N PRO A 194 -1.13 -2.41 -3.27
CA PRO A 194 -1.35 -1.00 -3.02
C PRO A 194 -2.78 -0.63 -3.40
N LEU A 195 -3.39 0.19 -2.55
CA LEU A 195 -4.72 0.72 -2.75
C LEU A 195 -4.78 2.15 -2.25
N ASN A 196 -5.38 3.04 -3.05
CA ASN A 196 -5.78 4.38 -2.67
C ASN A 196 -7.25 4.34 -2.17
N PRO A 197 -7.52 4.41 -0.85
CA PRO A 197 -8.88 4.28 -0.32
C PRO A 197 -9.86 5.34 -0.87
N PRO A 198 -9.49 6.64 -0.98
CA PRO A 198 -10.32 7.65 -1.65
C PRO A 198 -10.80 7.27 -3.06
N ALA A 199 -10.04 6.47 -3.81
CA ALA A 199 -10.42 6.04 -5.15
C ALA A 199 -11.56 5.00 -5.17
N LEU A 200 -11.90 4.39 -4.02
CA LEU A 200 -12.98 3.41 -3.88
C LEU A 200 -14.26 3.96 -3.23
N GLU A 201 -14.20 5.08 -2.52
CA GLU A 201 -15.34 5.62 -1.74
C GLU A 201 -16.52 6.11 -2.59
N SER A 202 -16.33 6.30 -3.90
CA SER A 202 -17.35 6.88 -4.79
C SER A 202 -18.24 5.86 -5.51
N ARG A 203 -18.47 4.66 -4.97
CA ARG A 203 -19.31 3.62 -5.60
C ARG A 203 -20.47 3.14 -4.75
#